data_AF-A0A8J7L6D0-F1
#
_entry.id   AF-A0A8J7L6D0-F1
#
_cell.length_a   1.000
_cell.length_b   1.000
_cell.length_c   1.000
_cell.angle_alpha   90.00
_cell.angle_beta   90.00
_cell.angle_gamma   90.00
#
_symmetry.space_group_name_H-M   'P 1'
#
loop_
_entity.id
_entity.type
_entity.pdbx_description
1 polymer ?
#
loop_
_entity_poly.entity_id
_entity_poly.type
_entity_poly.pdbx_seq_one_letter_code
_entity_poly.pdbx_strand_id
1 'polypeptide(L)'
;MQPGNSFNLVHDTAVRVLTEGLVEVGILKGEIDKLIEEEKYKPYYMHRTSHWLGLDVHDVGVYQHGEDKPQILQPGQILTVEPGLYIVPDTKLAEDQPETDQRWVGIGIRIEDDVLVTPDGHEVLTAGVPKAVDEVSRMG
;
A
#
# COMPACT_ATOMS: atom_id res chain seq x y z
N MET A 1 6.54 -10.74 2.13
CA MET A 1 7.89 -10.19 1.89
C MET A 1 8.93 -11.28 2.08
N GLN A 2 10.03 -11.25 1.33
CA GLN A 2 11.07 -12.28 1.45
C GLN A 2 12.42 -11.71 1.00
N PRO A 3 13.55 -12.28 1.48
CA PRO A 3 14.88 -11.90 1.03
C PRO A 3 15.03 -12.00 -0.50
N GLY A 4 15.84 -11.12 -1.06
CA GLY A 4 16.10 -11.10 -2.51
C GLY A 4 15.07 -10.31 -3.32
N ASN A 5 13.87 -10.05 -2.80
CA ASN A 5 12.92 -9.15 -3.42
C ASN A 5 13.37 -7.68 -3.26
N SER A 6 12.98 -6.84 -4.22
CA SER A 6 13.15 -5.39 -4.11
C SER A 6 12.22 -4.80 -3.04
N PHE A 7 12.68 -3.77 -2.34
CA PHE A 7 11.85 -2.95 -1.46
C PHE A 7 10.64 -2.35 -2.20
N ASN A 8 10.83 -1.85 -3.42
CA ASN A 8 9.76 -1.23 -4.21
C ASN A 8 8.66 -2.21 -4.60
N LEU A 9 8.97 -3.50 -4.70
CA LEU A 9 7.99 -4.53 -5.05
C LEU A 9 6.79 -4.54 -4.10
N VAL A 10 7.01 -4.18 -2.83
CA VAL A 10 5.94 -4.08 -1.83
C VAL A 10 4.92 -3.01 -2.25
N HIS A 11 5.43 -1.84 -2.65
CA HIS A 11 4.59 -0.74 -3.09
C HIS A 11 3.93 -1.00 -4.44
N ASP A 12 4.68 -1.54 -5.40
CA ASP A 12 4.16 -1.83 -6.74
C ASP A 12 3.02 -2.87 -6.68
N THR A 13 3.14 -3.84 -5.77
CA THR A 13 2.08 -4.83 -5.52
C THR A 13 0.82 -4.17 -4.95
N ALA A 14 0.97 -3.28 -3.96
CA ALA A 14 -0.16 -2.56 -3.39
C ALA A 14 -0.84 -1.65 -4.42
N VAL A 15 -0.08 -0.91 -5.21
CA VAL A 15 -0.60 -0.05 -6.29
C VAL A 15 -1.45 -0.85 -7.28
N ARG A 16 -0.97 -2.03 -7.70
CA ARG A 16 -1.72 -2.89 -8.61
C ARG A 16 -3.05 -3.35 -8.01
N VAL A 17 -3.01 -3.95 -6.81
CA VAL A 17 -4.21 -4.47 -6.13
C VAL A 17 -5.23 -3.35 -5.87
N LEU A 18 -4.77 -2.17 -5.44
CA LEU A 18 -5.66 -1.04 -5.20
C LEU A 18 -6.26 -0.51 -6.51
N THR A 19 -5.49 -0.47 -7.60
CA THR A 19 -5.99 -0.03 -8.91
C THR A 19 -7.02 -1.01 -9.46
N GLU A 20 -6.79 -2.32 -9.35
CA GLU A 20 -7.76 -3.36 -9.71
C GLU A 20 -9.07 -3.19 -8.93
N GLY A 21 -8.98 -3.00 -7.61
CA GLY A 21 -10.15 -2.76 -6.77
C GLY A 21 -10.90 -1.46 -7.13
N LEU A 22 -10.18 -0.37 -7.41
CA LEU A 22 -10.78 0.90 -7.84
C LEU A 22 -11.52 0.77 -9.18
N VAL A 23 -11.02 -0.06 -10.10
CA VAL A 23 -11.72 -0.37 -11.36
C VAL A 23 -12.95 -1.24 -11.10
N GLU A 24 -12.84 -2.25 -10.24
CA GLU A 24 -13.94 -3.15 -9.90
C GLU A 24 -15.13 -2.39 -9.30
N VAL A 25 -14.89 -1.42 -8.41
CA VAL A 25 -15.95 -0.62 -7.78
C VAL A 25 -16.40 0.58 -8.61
N GLY A 26 -15.80 0.78 -9.80
CA GLY A 26 -16.16 1.81 -10.77
C GLY A 26 -15.66 3.22 -10.46
N ILE A 27 -14.66 3.38 -9.58
CA ILE A 27 -14.00 4.67 -9.32
C ILE A 27 -12.98 4.99 -10.42
N LEU A 28 -12.29 3.97 -10.92
CA LEU A 28 -11.46 4.06 -12.12
C LEU A 28 -12.10 3.26 -13.25
N LYS A 29 -11.72 3.58 -14.49
CA LYS A 29 -12.11 2.85 -15.69
C LYS A 29 -10.94 2.86 -16.68
N GLY A 30 -10.53 1.68 -17.11
CA GLY A 30 -9.45 1.52 -18.07
C GLY A 30 -8.78 0.17 -17.96
N GLU A 31 -7.67 0.03 -18.68
CA GLU A 31 -6.75 -1.10 -18.55
C GLU A 31 -5.81 -0.82 -17.36
N ILE A 32 -5.54 -1.85 -16.54
CA ILE A 32 -4.86 -1.70 -15.25
C ILE A 32 -3.44 -1.17 -15.42
N ASP A 33 -2.67 -1.74 -16.34
CA ASP A 33 -1.26 -1.35 -16.53
C ASP A 33 -1.17 0.11 -16.98
N LYS A 34 -2.05 0.54 -17.90
CA LYS A 34 -2.14 1.93 -18.33
C LYS A 34 -2.53 2.89 -17.20
N LEU A 35 -3.50 2.52 -16.36
CA LEU A 35 -3.91 3.35 -15.21
C LEU A 35 -2.78 3.52 -14.19
N ILE A 36 -1.96 2.48 -13.99
CA ILE A 36 -0.78 2.52 -13.12
C ILE A 36 0.32 3.39 -13.74
N GLU A 37 0.61 3.22 -15.03
CA GLU A 37 1.61 4.01 -15.77
C GLU A 37 1.27 5.51 -15.75
N GLU A 38 -0.01 5.86 -15.94
CA GLU A 38 -0.51 7.23 -15.85
C GLU A 38 -0.78 7.71 -14.42
N GLU A 39 -0.46 6.89 -13.42
CA GLU A 39 -0.59 7.18 -11.99
C GLU A 39 -2.00 7.61 -11.54
N LYS A 40 -3.04 7.11 -12.22
CA LYS A 40 -4.45 7.51 -12.00
C LYS A 40 -4.98 7.11 -10.62
N TYR A 41 -4.28 6.23 -9.90
CA TYR A 41 -4.58 5.83 -8.52
C TYR A 41 -4.18 6.89 -7.47
N LYS A 42 -3.25 7.81 -7.79
CA LYS A 42 -2.67 8.76 -6.81
C LYS A 42 -3.67 9.65 -6.07
N PRO A 43 -4.79 10.11 -6.66
CA PRO A 43 -5.80 10.84 -5.92
C PRO A 43 -6.38 10.09 -4.73
N TYR A 44 -6.36 8.76 -4.78
CA TYR A 44 -6.93 7.87 -3.77
C TYR A 44 -5.85 7.21 -2.91
N TYR A 45 -4.63 7.06 -3.44
CA TYR A 45 -3.47 6.48 -2.76
C TYR A 45 -2.19 7.27 -3.06
N MET A 46 -1.89 8.25 -2.21
CA MET A 46 -0.86 9.28 -2.45
C MET A 46 0.47 9.06 -1.71
N HIS A 47 0.59 8.00 -0.91
CA HIS A 47 1.77 7.72 -0.09
C HIS A 47 2.42 6.38 -0.45
N ARG A 48 3.60 6.11 0.11
CA ARG A 48 4.29 4.81 -0.05
C ARG A 48 3.64 3.76 0.84
N THR A 49 3.85 2.49 0.51
CA THR A 49 3.31 1.35 1.26
C THR A 49 4.17 0.96 2.45
N SER A 50 5.43 1.38 2.46
CA SER A 50 6.40 0.91 3.45
C SER A 50 7.45 1.97 3.73
N HIS A 51 7.94 1.96 4.97
CA HIS A 51 9.18 2.58 5.40
C HIS A 51 9.92 1.64 6.36
N TRP A 52 11.22 1.86 6.57
CA TRP A 52 11.96 1.14 7.61
C TRP A 52 11.42 1.50 8.99
N LEU A 53 11.48 0.55 9.91
CA LEU A 53 11.04 0.70 11.29
C LEU A 53 12.12 0.18 12.25
N GLY A 54 12.43 0.96 13.28
CA GLY A 54 13.42 0.59 14.28
C GLY A 54 13.38 1.55 15.47
N LEU A 55 14.51 2.21 15.78
CA LEU A 55 14.55 3.16 16.89
C LEU A 55 13.73 4.42 16.60
N ASP A 56 13.73 4.86 15.35
CA ASP A 56 12.84 5.90 14.83
C ASP A 56 11.68 5.25 14.07
N VAL A 57 10.50 5.90 14.09
CA VAL A 57 9.30 5.40 13.38
C VAL A 57 9.54 5.32 11.87
N HIS A 58 10.23 6.32 11.31
CA HIS A 58 10.81 6.26 9.97
C HIS A 58 12.31 6.09 10.13
N ASP A 59 12.73 4.82 10.22
CA ASP A 59 14.11 4.52 10.58
C ASP A 59 15.08 4.82 9.43
N VAL A 60 16.36 4.92 9.80
CA VAL A 60 17.45 5.11 8.86
C VAL A 60 17.64 3.87 7.98
N GLY A 61 18.05 4.07 6.73
CA GLY A 61 18.37 2.98 5.82
C GLY A 61 18.37 3.43 4.37
N VAL A 62 19.20 2.80 3.56
CA VAL A 62 19.23 3.07 2.13
C VAL A 62 18.03 2.39 1.48
N TYR A 63 17.16 3.17 0.85
CA TYR A 63 16.03 2.66 0.05
C TYR A 63 16.43 2.36 -1.40
N GLN A 64 17.48 3.02 -1.89
CA GLN A 64 17.89 2.95 -3.28
C GLN A 64 19.39 3.27 -3.45
N HIS A 65 20.08 2.54 -4.32
CA HIS A 65 21.49 2.69 -4.65
C HIS A 65 21.68 3.32 -6.03
N GLY A 66 21.80 4.64 -6.10
CA GLY A 66 21.81 5.36 -7.38
C GLY A 66 20.41 5.51 -7.97
N GLU A 67 20.28 5.70 -9.29
CA GLU A 67 19.00 6.12 -9.91
C GLU A 67 17.99 4.98 -10.13
N ASP A 68 18.43 3.73 -10.34
CA ASP A 68 17.52 2.63 -10.74
C ASP A 68 17.78 1.30 -10.03
N LYS A 69 18.37 1.34 -8.84
CA LYS A 69 18.68 0.11 -8.07
C LYS A 69 18.03 0.16 -6.70
N PRO A 70 16.77 -0.29 -6.56
CA PRO A 70 16.11 -0.32 -5.26
C PRO A 70 16.86 -1.25 -4.30
N GLN A 71 16.77 -0.95 -3.01
CA GLN A 71 17.31 -1.81 -1.96
C GLN A 71 16.69 -3.21 -2.06
N ILE A 72 17.53 -4.23 -1.91
CA ILE A 72 17.09 -5.63 -1.84
C ILE A 72 16.84 -5.99 -0.37
N LEU A 73 15.69 -6.59 -0.10
CA LEU A 73 15.33 -7.05 1.23
C LEU A 73 16.32 -8.11 1.71
N GLN A 74 16.78 -7.96 2.95
CA GLN A 74 17.69 -8.86 3.64
C GLN A 74 17.06 -9.31 4.97
N PRO A 75 17.37 -10.53 5.45
CA PRO A 75 16.93 -10.97 6.76
C PRO A 75 17.36 -10.00 7.87
N GLY A 76 16.48 -9.76 8.85
CA GLY A 76 16.70 -8.85 9.97
C GLY A 76 16.20 -7.42 9.74
N GLN A 77 15.82 -7.05 8.52
CA GLN A 77 15.19 -5.75 8.26
C GLN A 77 13.74 -5.74 8.72
N ILE A 78 13.29 -4.63 9.31
CA ILE A 78 11.91 -4.41 9.74
C ILE A 78 11.35 -3.21 8.96
N LEU A 79 10.14 -3.37 8.45
CA LEU A 79 9.43 -2.34 7.70
C LEU A 79 7.92 -2.45 7.92
N THR A 80 7.22 -1.33 7.71
CA THR A 80 5.76 -1.28 7.70
C THR A 80 5.19 -1.79 6.37
N VAL A 81 3.95 -2.26 6.40
CA VAL A 81 3.12 -2.53 5.23
C VAL A 81 1.77 -1.87 5.46
N GLU A 82 1.56 -0.71 4.85
CA GLU A 82 0.48 0.22 5.17
C GLU A 82 -0.29 0.72 3.93
N PRO A 83 -0.88 -0.16 3.09
CA PRO A 83 -1.74 0.29 2.00
C PRO A 83 -2.97 1.05 2.53
N GLY A 84 -3.38 2.09 1.82
CA GLY A 84 -4.54 2.89 2.17
C GLY A 84 -5.29 3.43 0.97
N LEU A 85 -6.58 3.69 1.15
CA LEU A 85 -7.43 4.39 0.18
C LEU A 85 -8.20 5.50 0.88
N TYR A 86 -8.18 6.68 0.29
CA TYR A 86 -8.83 7.88 0.82
C TYR A 86 -9.63 8.55 -0.28
N ILE A 87 -10.94 8.61 -0.09
CA ILE A 87 -11.89 9.28 -0.99
C ILE A 87 -12.46 10.44 -0.18
N VAL A 88 -11.73 11.54 -0.11
CA VAL A 88 -12.16 12.72 0.66
C VAL A 88 -13.07 13.60 -0.21
N PRO A 89 -13.90 14.47 0.39
CA PRO A 89 -14.82 15.34 -0.37
C PRO A 89 -14.16 16.17 -1.47
N ASP A 90 -12.89 16.56 -1.27
CA ASP A 90 -12.12 17.37 -2.21
C ASP A 90 -11.16 16.54 -3.10
N THR A 91 -11.31 15.21 -3.15
CA THR A 91 -10.48 14.36 -4.02
C THR A 91 -10.67 14.78 -5.48
N LYS A 92 -9.60 15.29 -6.09
CA LYS A 92 -9.59 15.61 -7.52
C LYS A 92 -9.52 14.32 -8.32
N LEU A 93 -10.58 14.02 -9.04
CA LEU A 93 -10.62 12.86 -9.93
C LEU A 93 -9.48 12.93 -10.95
N ALA A 94 -8.90 11.77 -11.27
CA ALA A 94 -7.95 11.70 -12.35
C ALA A 94 -8.64 11.96 -13.70
N GLU A 95 -7.93 12.56 -14.65
CA GLU A 95 -8.51 12.91 -15.96
C GLU A 95 -9.09 11.68 -16.68
N ASP A 96 -10.21 11.88 -17.38
CA ASP A 96 -10.94 10.86 -18.14
C ASP A 96 -11.50 9.68 -17.30
N GLN A 97 -11.64 9.86 -15.98
CA GLN A 97 -12.24 8.88 -15.07
C GLN A 97 -13.71 9.21 -14.75
N PRO A 98 -14.52 8.20 -14.38
CA PRO A 98 -15.92 8.43 -14.00
C PRO A 98 -16.03 9.30 -12.74
N GLU A 99 -17.18 9.97 -12.61
CA GLU A 99 -17.56 10.60 -11.34
C GLU A 99 -17.61 9.56 -10.22
N THR A 100 -17.06 9.90 -9.06
CA THR A 100 -17.12 9.01 -7.89
C THR A 100 -18.52 9.02 -7.29
N ASP A 101 -19.12 7.84 -7.15
CA ASP A 101 -20.41 7.67 -6.47
C ASP A 101 -20.31 8.23 -5.03
N GLN A 102 -21.28 9.06 -4.64
CA GLN A 102 -21.34 9.71 -3.33
C GLN A 102 -21.31 8.74 -2.15
N ARG A 103 -21.71 7.48 -2.34
CA ARG A 103 -21.60 6.44 -1.31
C ARG A 103 -20.16 6.18 -0.85
N TRP A 104 -19.18 6.49 -1.70
CA TRP A 104 -17.77 6.29 -1.41
C TRP A 104 -17.10 7.52 -0.78
N VAL A 105 -17.69 8.70 -0.92
CA VAL A 105 -17.10 9.97 -0.48
C VAL A 105 -17.10 10.06 1.05
N GLY A 106 -15.98 10.49 1.62
CA GLY A 106 -15.73 10.56 3.06
C GLY A 106 -15.10 9.30 3.65
N ILE A 107 -14.85 8.26 2.85
CA ILE A 107 -14.23 7.01 3.32
C ILE A 107 -12.71 7.12 3.24
N GLY A 108 -12.03 6.86 4.36
CA GLY A 108 -10.58 6.70 4.44
C GLY A 108 -10.24 5.45 5.23
N ILE A 109 -9.51 4.53 4.62
CA ILE A 109 -9.12 3.25 5.23
C ILE A 109 -7.63 3.05 5.02
N ARG A 110 -6.92 2.70 6.09
CA ARG A 110 -5.55 2.19 6.06
C ARG A 110 -5.45 1.02 7.03
N ILE A 111 -4.85 -0.07 6.59
CA ILE A 111 -4.56 -1.23 7.43
C ILE A 111 -3.05 -1.41 7.38
N GLU A 112 -2.43 -1.46 8.56
CA GLU A 112 -0.99 -1.41 8.71
C GLU A 112 -0.48 -2.55 9.58
N ASP A 113 0.67 -3.09 9.18
CA ASP A 113 1.42 -4.10 9.91
C ASP A 113 2.90 -3.79 9.94
N ASP A 114 3.55 -4.16 11.06
CA ASP A 114 4.99 -4.20 11.20
C ASP A 114 5.49 -5.60 10.84
N VAL A 115 6.48 -5.67 9.96
CA VAL A 115 6.94 -6.94 9.40
C VAL A 115 8.46 -7.06 9.48
N LEU A 116 8.93 -8.16 10.05
CA LEU A 116 10.32 -8.58 10.07
C LEU A 116 10.60 -9.47 8.85
N VAL A 117 11.63 -9.16 8.06
CA VAL A 117 12.14 -10.05 7.01
C VAL A 117 12.97 -11.16 7.67
N THR A 118 12.63 -12.42 7.39
CA THR A 118 13.31 -13.61 7.92
C THR A 118 14.10 -14.32 6.81
N PRO A 119 14.99 -15.27 7.11
CA PRO A 119 15.76 -15.99 6.09
C PRO A 119 14.91 -16.65 5.00
N ASP A 120 13.72 -17.13 5.35
CA ASP A 120 12.84 -17.89 4.46
C ASP A 120 11.54 -17.12 4.10
N GLY A 121 11.45 -15.84 4.46
CA GLY A 121 10.24 -15.04 4.22
C GLY A 121 10.11 -13.82 5.12
N HIS A 122 9.05 -13.82 5.93
CA HIS A 122 8.74 -12.73 6.85
C HIS A 122 7.91 -13.20 8.05
N GLU A 123 7.90 -12.40 9.10
CA GLU A 123 7.05 -12.51 10.29
C GLU A 123 6.28 -11.21 10.49
N VAL A 124 4.97 -11.29 10.72
CA VAL A 124 4.11 -10.14 11.00
C VAL A 124 4.04 -9.95 12.52
N LEU A 125 4.68 -8.89 13.02
CA LEU A 125 4.86 -8.63 14.45
C LEU A 125 3.56 -8.11 15.11
N THR A 126 2.69 -7.49 14.33
CA THR A 126 1.41 -6.89 14.74
C THR A 126 0.20 -7.76 14.41
N ALA A 127 0.41 -9.06 14.15
CA ALA A 127 -0.67 -10.01 13.83
C ALA A 127 -1.67 -10.24 14.98
N GLY A 128 -1.35 -9.83 16.21
CA GLY A 128 -2.20 -10.02 17.39
C GLY A 128 -3.48 -9.18 17.39
N VAL A 129 -3.59 -8.16 16.53
CA VAL A 129 -4.82 -7.38 16.35
C VAL A 129 -5.54 -7.87 15.07
N PRO A 130 -6.80 -8.30 15.17
CA PRO A 130 -7.55 -8.78 14.02
C PRO A 130 -7.87 -7.66 13.03
N LYS A 131 -7.93 -8.02 11.75
CA LYS A 131 -8.11 -7.08 10.63
C LYS A 131 -9.17 -7.55 9.63
N ALA A 132 -9.53 -8.84 9.69
CA ALA A 132 -10.62 -9.35 8.88
C ALA A 132 -11.94 -8.77 9.38
N VAL A 133 -12.83 -8.41 8.45
CA VAL A 133 -14.10 -7.73 8.76
C VAL A 133 -14.92 -8.52 9.77
N ASP A 134 -14.97 -9.85 9.66
CA ASP A 134 -15.74 -10.71 10.54
C ASP A 134 -15.11 -10.84 11.94
N GLU A 135 -13.79 -10.78 12.05
CA GLU A 135 -13.09 -10.75 13.33
C GLU A 135 -13.29 -9.41 14.04
N VAL A 136 -13.09 -8.29 13.32
CA VAL A 136 -13.28 -6.93 13.86
C VAL A 136 -14.72 -6.73 14.35
N SER A 137 -15.71 -7.20 13.59
CA SER A 137 -17.13 -7.05 13.95
C SER A 137 -17.54 -7.81 15.22
N ARG A 138 -16.73 -8.78 15.68
CA ARG A 138 -16.97 -9.57 16.90
C ARG A 138 -16.32 -8.97 18.16
N MET A 139 -15.56 -7.88 18.02
CA MET A 139 -14.86 -7.24 19.15
C MET A 139 -15.69 -6.16 19.87
N GLY A 140 -16.81 -5.72 19.28
CA GLY A 140 -17.72 -4.72 19.86
C GLY A 140 -18.86 -5.34 20.65
#